data_AF-J4G187-F1
#
_entry.id   AF-J4G187-F1
#
_cell.length_a   1.000
_cell.length_b   1.000
_cell.length_c   1.000
_cell.angle_alpha   90.00
_cell.angle_beta   90.00
_cell.angle_gamma   90.00
#
_symmetry.space_group_name_H-M   'P 1'
#
loop_
_entity.id
_entity.type
_entity.pdbx_description
1 polymer ?
#
loop_
_entity_poly.entity_id
_entity_poly.type
_entity_poly.pdbx_seq_one_letter_code
_entity_poly.pdbx_strand_id
1 'polypeptide(L)'
;MAQTCAWVLEQTAADITRKNEETLRWVHQQQGQGPSRLQTETFQRNGIDSPSHPVEFIEVFTVELGDLRLTQETWRAAERWQREAERVVAEEMRRLRAARLATERCKLAYERKKAEDEARERRRRGRESERMKMRNDGADRSAWDTYEARWATIASNAGSAETLTFETIPWPVFTAPRSADDIRPGRVAMFILSPVHSQGQSRKERIRAALRRWHPDRFGRLLSRVEEQDKAIVEECAGHVIRCLNNLLERQT
;
A
#
# COMPACT_ATOMS: atom_id res chain seq x y z
N MET A 1 6.04 7.83 26.98
CA MET A 1 5.37 6.59 27.44
C MET A 1 5.90 5.33 26.72
N ALA A 2 6.18 5.36 25.41
CA ALA A 2 6.70 4.18 24.68
C ALA A 2 8.19 3.85 24.96
N GLN A 3 9.03 4.87 25.23
CA GLN A 3 10.46 4.68 25.52
C GLN A 3 10.72 3.96 26.85
N THR A 4 9.82 4.11 27.83
CA THR A 4 9.94 3.46 29.14
C THR A 4 9.64 1.96 29.08
N CYS A 5 8.72 1.52 28.22
CA CYS A 5 8.39 0.10 28.07
C CYS A 5 9.49 -0.67 27.34
N ALA A 6 10.18 -0.05 26.37
CA ALA A 6 11.29 -0.66 25.66
C ALA A 6 12.48 -0.95 26.58
N TRP A 7 12.85 0.01 27.43
CA TRP A 7 13.96 -0.14 28.37
C TRP A 7 13.71 -1.23 29.42
N VAL A 8 12.48 -1.36 29.93
CA VAL A 8 12.13 -2.42 30.88
C VAL A 8 12.23 -3.80 30.23
N LEU A 9 11.81 -3.95 28.97
CA LEU A 9 11.93 -5.22 28.25
C LEU A 9 13.38 -5.59 27.96
N GLU A 10 14.22 -4.63 27.57
CA GLU A 10 15.67 -4.84 27.37
C GLU A 10 16.38 -5.21 28.68
N GLN A 11 16.02 -4.57 29.80
CA GLN A 11 16.51 -4.93 31.13
C GLN A 11 16.13 -6.36 31.53
N THR A 12 14.88 -6.76 31.30
CA THR A 12 14.44 -8.12 31.65
C THR A 12 15.12 -9.18 30.77
N ALA A 13 15.33 -8.89 29.49
CA ALA A 13 16.05 -9.80 28.58
C ALA A 13 17.50 -9.99 29.02
N ALA A 14 18.21 -8.90 29.35
CA ALA A 14 19.60 -8.96 29.82
C ALA A 14 19.75 -9.72 31.15
N ASP A 15 18.81 -9.55 32.08
CA ASP A 15 18.82 -10.26 33.36
C ASP A 15 18.59 -11.78 33.17
N ILE A 16 17.71 -12.16 32.26
CA ILE A 16 17.47 -13.57 31.89
C ILE A 16 18.72 -14.18 31.25
N THR A 17 19.41 -13.45 30.35
CA THR A 17 20.64 -13.94 29.71
C THR A 17 21.75 -14.18 30.73
N ARG A 18 21.96 -13.24 31.66
CA ARG A 18 22.95 -13.37 32.73
C ARG A 18 22.69 -14.58 33.63
N LYS A 19 21.44 -14.79 34.05
CA LYS A 19 21.04 -15.95 34.88
C LYS A 19 21.26 -17.28 34.14
N ASN A 20 21.02 -17.31 32.83
CA ASN A 20 21.29 -18.49 32.01
C ASN A 20 22.79 -18.77 31.88
N GLU A 21 23.63 -17.75 31.71
CA GLU A 21 25.09 -17.90 31.68
C GLU A 21 25.66 -18.38 33.03
N GLU A 22 25.12 -17.91 34.15
CA GLU A 22 25.47 -18.41 35.49
C GLU A 22 25.10 -19.89 35.66
N THR A 23 23.91 -20.27 35.17
CA THR A 23 23.44 -21.66 35.19
C THR A 23 24.34 -22.56 34.33
N LEU A 24 24.72 -22.12 33.13
CA LEU A 24 25.63 -22.87 32.25
C LEU A 24 27.04 -23.00 32.85
N ARG A 25 27.55 -21.94 33.51
CA ARG A 25 28.83 -21.99 34.24
C ARG A 25 28.78 -22.98 35.40
N TRP A 26 27.70 -22.99 36.17
CA TRP A 26 27.49 -23.95 37.24
C TRP A 26 27.46 -25.39 36.72
N VAL A 27 26.76 -25.65 35.61
CA VAL A 27 26.73 -26.99 34.98
C VAL A 27 28.11 -27.43 34.50
N HIS A 28 28.88 -26.55 33.86
CA HIS A 28 30.25 -26.86 33.43
C HIS A 28 31.20 -27.12 34.61
N GLN A 29 31.04 -26.40 35.72
CA GLN A 29 31.82 -26.60 36.93
C GLN A 29 31.54 -27.96 37.59
N GLN A 30 30.30 -28.44 37.54
CA GLN A 30 29.92 -29.76 38.04
C GLN A 30 30.50 -30.90 37.19
N GLN A 31 30.63 -30.72 35.87
CA GLN A 31 31.23 -31.74 34.98
C GLN A 31 32.75 -31.90 35.17
N GLY A 32 33.44 -30.91 35.76
CA GLY A 32 34.88 -30.99 36.07
C GLY A 32 35.23 -31.64 37.41
N GLN A 33 34.25 -31.87 38.29
CA GLN A 33 34.45 -32.48 39.62
C GLN A 33 33.83 -33.88 39.74
N GLY A 34 33.95 -34.70 38.69
CA GLY A 34 33.79 -36.15 38.80
C GLY A 34 34.99 -36.79 39.51
N PRO A 35 34.82 -37.88 40.29
CA PRO A 35 35.85 -38.43 41.16
C PRO A 35 37.04 -38.97 40.36
N SER A 36 38.24 -38.48 40.68
CA SER A 36 39.51 -39.02 40.16
C SER A 36 39.73 -40.45 40.62
N ARG A 37 39.93 -41.33 39.62
CA ARG A 37 40.94 -42.40 39.56
C ARG A 37 41.57 -42.78 40.90
N LEU A 38 41.17 -43.92 41.45
CA LEU A 38 42.05 -44.73 42.30
C LEU A 38 42.82 -45.72 41.40
N GLN A 39 44.12 -45.41 41.31
CA GLN A 39 45.30 -46.25 41.09
C GLN A 39 45.09 -47.68 40.56
N THR A 40 45.53 -47.85 39.31
CA THR A 40 46.04 -49.10 38.77
C THR A 40 47.52 -49.18 39.16
N GLU A 41 47.85 -49.88 40.24
CA GLU A 41 49.23 -50.34 40.48
C GLU A 41 49.27 -51.86 40.46
N THR A 42 49.99 -52.35 39.46
CA THR A 42 50.38 -53.71 39.20
C THR A 42 51.33 -54.23 40.29
N PHE A 43 50.94 -55.28 41.00
CA PHE A 43 51.89 -56.16 41.70
C PHE A 43 51.69 -57.59 41.18
N GLN A 44 52.48 -57.96 40.18
CA GLN A 44 52.68 -59.36 39.80
C GLN A 44 53.83 -59.95 40.62
N ARG A 45 53.67 -61.24 40.91
CA ARG A 45 54.70 -62.28 41.08
C ARG A 45 54.91 -62.78 42.51
N ASN A 46 54.22 -63.88 42.85
CA ASN A 46 54.83 -65.21 42.95
C ASN A 46 53.73 -66.24 43.23
N GLY A 47 53.67 -67.26 42.38
CA GLY A 47 52.91 -68.47 42.68
C GLY A 47 53.68 -69.35 43.65
N ILE A 48 52.94 -70.11 44.46
CA ILE A 48 52.88 -71.58 44.44
C ILE A 48 51.94 -72.02 45.59
N ASP A 49 51.13 -73.03 45.26
CA ASP A 49 50.33 -73.93 46.10
C ASP A 49 48.92 -73.53 46.60
N SER A 50 47.95 -74.17 45.92
CA SER A 50 46.57 -74.51 46.31
C SER A 50 46.55 -75.54 47.48
N PRO A 51 45.40 -76.06 47.98
CA PRO A 51 43.99 -75.64 47.85
C PRO A 51 43.21 -75.64 49.20
N SER A 52 42.14 -74.85 49.34
CA SER A 52 40.86 -75.32 49.93
C SER A 52 39.83 -74.20 50.18
N HIS A 53 38.61 -74.48 49.72
CA HIS A 53 37.30 -73.95 50.09
C HIS A 53 36.74 -72.66 49.44
N PRO A 54 35.59 -72.77 48.74
CA PRO A 54 34.85 -71.67 48.14
C PRO A 54 33.72 -71.22 49.07
N VAL A 55 33.61 -69.93 49.36
CA VAL A 55 32.34 -69.29 49.75
C VAL A 55 32.45 -67.77 49.60
N GLU A 56 31.61 -67.25 48.71
CA GLU A 56 30.80 -66.05 48.89
C GLU A 56 31.48 -64.75 49.33
N PHE A 57 31.62 -63.84 48.36
CA PHE A 57 31.42 -62.41 48.64
C PHE A 57 30.78 -61.74 47.41
N ILE A 58 29.50 -62.03 47.18
CA ILE A 58 28.63 -61.13 46.43
C ILE A 58 28.17 -60.11 47.47
N GLU A 59 28.72 -58.90 47.43
CA GLU A 59 28.17 -57.75 48.14
C GLU A 59 26.84 -57.37 47.47
N VAL A 60 25.81 -58.15 47.77
CA VAL A 60 24.41 -57.76 47.57
C VAL A 60 24.15 -56.69 48.63
N PHE A 61 23.98 -55.44 48.20
CA PHE A 61 23.37 -54.42 49.03
C PHE A 61 21.99 -54.92 49.49
N THR A 62 21.92 -55.42 50.71
CA THR A 62 20.66 -55.72 51.40
C THR A 62 20.02 -54.39 51.80
N VAL A 63 19.24 -53.83 50.88
CA VAL A 63 18.29 -52.77 51.19
C VAL A 63 17.22 -53.38 52.10
N GLU A 64 17.13 -52.90 53.34
CA GLU A 64 16.16 -53.37 54.33
C GLU A 64 14.72 -53.31 53.76
N LEU A 65 13.89 -54.31 54.05
CA LEU A 65 12.51 -54.41 53.55
C LEU A 65 11.58 -53.22 53.93
N GLY A 66 11.99 -52.34 54.85
CA GLY A 66 11.31 -51.06 55.13
C GLY A 66 11.51 -50.01 54.03
N ASP A 67 12.64 -50.08 53.33
CA ASP A 67 13.04 -49.13 52.29
C ASP A 67 12.32 -49.42 50.96
N LEU A 68 11.87 -50.67 50.73
CA LEU A 68 11.14 -51.04 49.50
C LEU A 68 9.70 -50.47 49.44
N ARG A 69 9.06 -50.31 50.60
CA ARG A 69 7.74 -49.64 50.70
C ARG A 69 7.86 -48.12 50.61
N LEU A 70 8.88 -47.54 51.25
CA LEU A 70 9.17 -46.11 51.17
C LEU A 70 9.58 -45.70 49.74
N THR A 71 10.34 -46.54 49.04
CA THR A 71 10.65 -46.35 47.61
C THR A 71 9.40 -46.47 46.75
N GLN A 72 8.48 -47.40 47.00
CA GLN A 72 7.23 -47.49 46.24
C GLN A 72 6.32 -46.25 46.43
N GLU A 73 6.20 -45.72 47.64
CA GLU A 73 5.40 -44.52 47.93
C GLU A 73 6.03 -43.26 47.35
N THR A 74 7.36 -43.14 47.39
CA THR A 74 8.11 -42.05 46.77
C THR A 74 8.01 -42.11 45.24
N TRP A 75 8.04 -43.29 44.62
CA TRP A 75 7.77 -43.45 43.18
C TRP A 75 6.35 -43.01 42.82
N ARG A 76 5.33 -43.41 43.58
CA ARG A 76 3.94 -42.96 43.35
C ARG A 76 3.76 -41.47 43.60
N ALA A 77 4.46 -40.89 44.57
CA ALA A 77 4.46 -39.46 44.82
C ALA A 77 5.16 -38.69 43.69
N ALA A 78 6.29 -39.18 43.21
CA ALA A 78 7.01 -38.63 42.06
C ALA A 78 6.18 -38.71 40.78
N GLU A 79 5.47 -39.82 40.56
CA GLU A 79 4.61 -40.02 39.40
C GLU A 79 3.35 -39.11 39.46
N ARG A 80 2.77 -38.90 40.65
CA ARG A 80 1.71 -37.90 40.85
C ARG A 80 2.24 -36.49 40.58
N TRP A 81 3.40 -36.15 41.12
CA TRP A 81 4.05 -34.87 40.92
C TRP A 81 4.38 -34.62 39.43
N GLN A 82 4.85 -35.64 38.72
CA GLN A 82 5.12 -35.58 37.29
C GLN A 82 3.84 -35.36 36.48
N ARG A 83 2.76 -36.08 36.78
CA ARG A 83 1.46 -35.87 36.12
C ARG A 83 0.89 -34.47 36.42
N GLU A 84 1.04 -33.98 37.64
CA GLU A 84 0.63 -32.62 38.03
C GLU A 84 1.44 -31.58 37.24
N ALA A 85 2.76 -31.76 37.16
CA ALA A 85 3.66 -30.89 36.39
C ALA A 85 3.32 -30.89 34.90
N GLU A 86 3.08 -32.06 34.31
CA GLU A 86 2.65 -32.20 32.91
C GLU A 86 1.29 -31.54 32.66
N ARG A 87 0.36 -31.65 33.60
CA ARG A 87 -0.96 -30.97 33.52
C ARG A 87 -0.81 -29.46 33.54
N VAL A 88 0.01 -28.92 34.45
CA VAL A 88 0.27 -27.48 34.53
C VAL A 88 0.93 -26.97 33.25
N VAL A 89 1.95 -27.66 32.75
CA VAL A 89 2.61 -27.30 31.47
C VAL A 89 1.63 -27.39 30.30
N ALA A 90 0.81 -28.44 30.24
CA ALA A 90 -0.19 -28.60 29.19
C ALA A 90 -1.26 -27.49 29.23
N GLU A 91 -1.68 -27.09 30.42
CA GLU A 91 -2.63 -25.98 30.61
C GLU A 91 -2.02 -24.64 30.19
N GLU A 92 -0.79 -24.35 30.60
CA GLU A 92 -0.07 -23.14 30.20
C GLU A 92 0.16 -23.09 28.68
N MET A 93 0.53 -24.22 28.07
CA MET A 93 0.64 -24.33 26.62
C MET A 93 -0.70 -24.11 25.91
N ARG A 94 -1.82 -24.57 26.48
CA ARG A 94 -3.17 -24.26 25.94
C ARG A 94 -3.48 -22.77 26.07
N ARG A 95 -3.19 -22.14 27.22
CA ARG A 95 -3.41 -20.70 27.45
C ARG A 95 -2.61 -19.86 26.47
N LEU A 96 -1.33 -20.16 26.27
CA LEU A 96 -0.47 -19.47 25.31
C LEU A 96 -0.95 -19.64 23.86
N ARG A 97 -1.37 -20.85 23.46
CA ARG A 97 -1.94 -21.09 22.12
C ARG A 97 -3.25 -20.32 21.94
N ALA A 98 -4.13 -20.34 22.93
CA ALA A 98 -5.39 -19.59 22.89
C ALA A 98 -5.15 -18.08 22.80
N ALA A 99 -4.21 -17.54 23.58
CA ALA A 99 -3.82 -16.13 23.53
C ALA A 99 -3.27 -15.75 22.14
N ARG A 100 -2.39 -16.57 21.56
CA ARG A 100 -1.88 -16.36 20.20
C ARG A 100 -3.01 -16.34 19.17
N LEU A 101 -3.90 -17.34 19.18
CA LEU A 101 -5.06 -17.37 18.28
C LEU A 101 -5.96 -16.15 18.46
N ALA A 102 -6.20 -15.71 19.70
CA ALA A 102 -6.99 -14.52 19.98
C ALA A 102 -6.34 -13.26 19.39
N THR A 103 -5.02 -13.08 19.57
CA THR A 103 -4.29 -11.94 18.99
C THR A 103 -4.35 -11.93 17.46
N GLU A 104 -4.19 -13.09 16.81
CA GLU A 104 -4.28 -13.21 15.35
C GLU A 104 -5.71 -12.92 14.85
N ARG A 105 -6.73 -13.39 15.56
CA ARG A 105 -8.13 -13.06 15.24
C ARG A 105 -8.41 -11.56 15.36
N CYS A 106 -7.90 -10.91 16.40
CA CYS A 106 -8.04 -9.46 16.58
C CYS A 106 -7.31 -8.69 15.46
N LYS A 107 -6.09 -9.08 15.10
CA LYS A 107 -5.34 -8.48 13.99
C LYS A 107 -6.10 -8.62 12.66
N LEU A 108 -6.54 -9.83 12.33
CA LEU A 108 -7.29 -10.09 11.11
C LEU A 108 -8.61 -9.30 11.07
N ALA A 109 -9.32 -9.18 12.20
CA ALA A 109 -10.54 -8.39 12.28
C ALA A 109 -10.27 -6.89 12.08
N TYR A 110 -9.19 -6.38 12.66
CA TYR A 110 -8.74 -5.00 12.47
C TYR A 110 -8.35 -4.72 11.02
N GLU A 111 -7.56 -5.59 10.41
CA GLU A 111 -7.13 -5.47 9.01
C GLU A 111 -8.32 -5.53 8.06
N ARG A 112 -9.27 -6.46 8.30
CA ARG A 112 -10.51 -6.54 7.52
C ARG A 112 -11.31 -5.24 7.61
N LYS A 113 -11.51 -4.72 8.82
CA LYS A 113 -12.25 -3.46 9.01
C LYS A 113 -11.55 -2.29 8.31
N LYS A 114 -10.22 -2.20 8.46
CA LYS A 114 -9.40 -1.19 7.78
C LYS A 114 -9.54 -1.29 6.25
N ALA A 115 -9.47 -2.48 5.69
CA ALA A 115 -9.62 -2.70 4.25
C ALA A 115 -11.04 -2.35 3.74
N GLU A 116 -12.08 -2.68 4.52
CA GLU A 116 -13.47 -2.31 4.22
C GLU A 116 -13.66 -0.78 4.23
N ASP A 117 -13.08 -0.08 5.21
CA ASP A 117 -13.13 1.39 5.29
C ASP A 117 -12.37 2.06 4.14
N GLU A 118 -11.16 1.60 3.80
CA GLU A 118 -10.39 2.08 2.65
C GLU A 118 -11.11 1.80 1.32
N ALA A 119 -11.77 0.65 1.18
CA ALA A 119 -12.58 0.34 0.01
C ALA A 119 -13.82 1.24 -0.08
N ARG A 120 -14.46 1.54 1.04
CA ARG A 120 -15.59 2.49 1.11
C ARG A 120 -15.15 3.89 0.72
N GLU A 121 -14.01 4.35 1.22
CA GLU A 121 -13.47 5.67 0.88
C GLU A 121 -13.08 5.75 -0.60
N ARG A 122 -12.40 4.74 -1.15
CA ARG A 122 -12.11 4.66 -2.59
C ARG A 122 -13.38 4.70 -3.43
N ARG A 123 -14.44 3.99 -3.03
CA ARG A 123 -15.74 4.04 -3.72
C ARG A 123 -16.38 5.43 -3.63
N ARG A 124 -16.28 6.11 -2.48
CA ARG A 124 -16.79 7.48 -2.31
C ARG A 124 -16.05 8.45 -3.21
N ARG A 125 -14.71 8.46 -3.17
CA ARG A 125 -13.85 9.30 -4.03
C ARG A 125 -14.10 9.02 -5.51
N GLY A 126 -14.26 7.75 -5.90
CA GLY A 126 -14.60 7.38 -7.27
C GLY A 126 -15.96 7.94 -7.72
N ARG A 127 -17.01 7.82 -6.89
CA ARG A 127 -18.33 8.39 -7.21
C ARG A 127 -18.31 9.91 -7.30
N GLU A 128 -17.58 10.58 -6.43
CA GLU A 128 -17.43 12.03 -6.43
C GLU A 128 -16.67 12.52 -7.67
N SER A 129 -15.56 11.86 -8.01
CA SER A 129 -14.82 12.12 -9.25
C SER A 129 -15.69 11.93 -10.49
N GLU A 130 -16.50 10.87 -10.53
CA GLU A 130 -17.40 10.62 -11.66
C GLU A 130 -18.51 11.68 -11.75
N ARG A 131 -19.08 12.11 -10.63
CA ARG A 131 -20.06 13.22 -10.59
C ARG A 131 -19.44 14.53 -11.07
N MET A 132 -18.22 14.83 -10.64
CA MET A 132 -17.50 16.03 -11.07
C MET A 132 -17.21 15.97 -12.57
N LYS A 133 -16.79 14.81 -13.07
CA LYS A 133 -16.58 14.56 -14.50
C LYS A 133 -17.88 14.75 -15.29
N MET A 134 -18.98 14.12 -14.89
CA MET A 134 -20.28 14.30 -15.56
C MET A 134 -20.75 15.75 -15.59
N ARG A 135 -20.53 16.51 -14.51
CA ARG A 135 -20.85 17.95 -14.46
C ARG A 135 -19.97 18.74 -15.43
N ASN A 136 -18.67 18.46 -15.46
CA ASN A 136 -17.75 19.10 -16.39
C ASN A 136 -18.11 18.76 -17.84
N ASP A 137 -18.40 17.49 -18.13
CA ASP A 137 -18.79 17.04 -19.45
C ASP A 137 -20.10 17.71 -19.92
N GLY A 138 -21.04 17.95 -18.99
CA GLY A 138 -22.26 18.71 -19.27
C GLY A 138 -21.99 20.17 -19.59
N ALA A 139 -21.10 20.83 -18.85
CA ALA A 139 -20.68 22.20 -19.13
C ALA A 139 -19.95 22.32 -20.47
N ASP A 140 -19.06 21.37 -20.77
CA ASP A 140 -18.32 21.34 -22.02
C ASP A 140 -19.27 21.17 -23.22
N ARG A 141 -20.28 20.29 -23.11
CA ARG A 141 -21.28 20.09 -24.16
C ARG A 141 -22.11 21.35 -24.38
N SER A 142 -22.58 21.99 -23.32
CA SER A 142 -23.35 23.23 -23.41
C SER A 142 -22.53 24.37 -24.05
N ALA A 143 -21.24 24.46 -23.73
CA ALA A 143 -20.34 25.43 -24.35
C ALA A 143 -20.15 25.16 -25.85
N TRP A 144 -20.02 23.89 -26.24
CA TRP A 144 -19.94 23.49 -27.65
C TRP A 144 -21.23 23.80 -28.42
N ASP A 145 -22.39 23.47 -27.85
CA ASP A 145 -23.69 23.76 -28.47
C ASP A 145 -23.90 25.26 -28.66
N THR A 146 -23.49 26.07 -27.68
CA THR A 146 -23.51 27.54 -27.78
C THR A 146 -22.57 28.05 -28.88
N TYR A 147 -21.38 27.48 -29.00
CA TYR A 147 -20.41 27.80 -30.04
C TYR A 147 -20.96 27.51 -31.44
N GLU A 148 -21.56 26.33 -31.66
CA GLU A 148 -22.17 25.98 -32.94
C GLU A 148 -23.41 26.83 -33.24
N ALA A 149 -24.25 27.11 -32.25
CA ALA A 149 -25.41 27.97 -32.40
C ALA A 149 -25.01 29.40 -32.85
N ARG A 150 -23.99 29.99 -32.22
CA ARG A 150 -23.46 31.31 -32.62
C ARG A 150 -22.91 31.29 -34.04
N TRP A 151 -22.17 30.24 -34.42
CA TRP A 151 -21.72 30.08 -35.80
C TRP A 151 -22.88 29.96 -36.79
N ALA A 152 -23.96 29.28 -36.42
CA ALA A 152 -25.17 29.16 -37.24
C ALA A 152 -25.87 30.52 -37.41
N THR A 153 -26.03 31.30 -36.33
CA THR A 153 -26.58 32.67 -36.37
C THR A 153 -25.76 33.60 -37.28
N ILE A 154 -24.44 33.55 -37.17
CA ILE A 154 -23.56 34.36 -38.02
C ILE A 154 -23.72 33.99 -39.50
N ALA A 155 -23.86 32.69 -39.78
CA ALA A 155 -24.04 32.18 -41.13
C ALA A 155 -25.43 32.50 -41.71
N SER A 156 -26.50 32.44 -40.91
CA SER A 156 -27.84 32.83 -41.35
C SER A 156 -27.94 34.34 -41.61
N ASN A 157 -27.22 35.13 -40.81
CA ASN A 157 -27.20 36.59 -40.91
C ASN A 157 -26.14 37.10 -41.90
N ALA A 158 -25.58 36.24 -42.76
CA ALA A 158 -24.52 36.61 -43.70
C ALA A 158 -24.90 37.74 -44.68
N GLY A 159 -26.20 38.00 -44.87
CA GLY A 159 -26.73 39.08 -45.70
C GLY A 159 -27.35 40.26 -44.95
N SER A 160 -27.34 40.28 -43.61
CA SER A 160 -27.89 41.40 -42.83
C SER A 160 -26.82 42.43 -42.47
N ALA A 161 -27.23 43.68 -42.23
CA ALA A 161 -26.37 44.79 -41.83
C ALA A 161 -25.92 44.72 -40.35
N GLU A 162 -26.11 43.59 -39.68
CA GLU A 162 -25.75 43.42 -38.28
C GLU A 162 -24.22 43.36 -38.13
N THR A 163 -23.68 44.34 -37.41
CA THR A 163 -22.26 44.47 -37.11
C THR A 163 -21.86 43.48 -36.03
N LEU A 164 -20.76 42.76 -36.25
CA LEU A 164 -20.19 41.83 -35.29
C LEU A 164 -19.19 42.57 -34.38
N THR A 165 -19.14 42.18 -33.12
CA THR A 165 -18.18 42.70 -32.14
C THR A 165 -17.28 41.56 -31.68
N PHE A 166 -16.21 41.89 -30.97
CA PHE A 166 -15.29 40.91 -30.41
C PHE A 166 -16.00 39.87 -29.52
N GLU A 167 -17.05 40.28 -28.80
CA GLU A 167 -17.83 39.42 -27.89
C GLU A 167 -18.82 38.48 -28.61
N THR A 168 -19.33 38.89 -29.77
CA THR A 168 -20.28 38.08 -30.54
C THR A 168 -19.59 36.97 -31.33
N ILE A 169 -18.30 37.12 -31.61
CA ILE A 169 -17.51 36.10 -32.29
C ILE A 169 -17.38 34.83 -31.41
N PRO A 170 -17.73 33.65 -31.94
CA PRO A 170 -17.64 32.39 -31.22
C PRO A 170 -16.20 31.88 -31.18
N TRP A 171 -15.42 32.35 -30.20
CA TRP A 171 -14.06 31.88 -29.97
C TRP A 171 -14.02 30.41 -29.50
N PRO A 172 -13.03 29.60 -29.92
CA PRO A 172 -12.96 28.18 -29.58
C PRO A 172 -12.34 27.96 -28.19
N VAL A 173 -12.98 28.54 -27.17
CA VAL A 173 -12.58 28.50 -25.75
C VAL A 173 -13.84 28.49 -24.87
N PHE A 174 -13.77 27.84 -23.70
CA PHE A 174 -14.93 27.72 -22.79
C PHE A 174 -15.34 29.05 -22.13
N THR A 175 -14.42 30.00 -22.02
CA THR A 175 -14.67 31.34 -21.47
C THR A 175 -14.33 32.34 -22.55
N ALA A 176 -15.26 33.25 -22.84
CA ALA A 176 -15.04 34.30 -23.82
C ALA A 176 -13.73 35.06 -23.49
N PRO A 177 -12.78 35.14 -24.44
CA PRO A 177 -11.54 35.85 -24.22
C PRO A 177 -11.84 37.34 -24.03
N ARG A 178 -10.99 38.05 -23.29
CA ARG A 178 -11.00 39.52 -23.22
C ARG A 178 -9.86 40.16 -24.00
N SER A 179 -8.88 39.35 -24.38
CA SER A 179 -7.65 39.75 -25.06
C SER A 179 -7.07 38.60 -25.89
N ALA A 180 -6.12 38.91 -26.78
CA ALA A 180 -5.41 37.88 -27.56
C ALA A 180 -4.65 36.87 -26.67
N ASP A 181 -4.13 37.31 -25.51
CA ASP A 181 -3.40 36.46 -24.55
C ASP A 181 -4.26 35.38 -23.89
N ASP A 182 -5.58 35.54 -23.92
CA ASP A 182 -6.52 34.53 -23.44
C ASP A 182 -6.64 33.34 -24.39
N ILE A 183 -6.28 33.51 -25.66
CA ILE A 183 -6.33 32.48 -26.69
C ILE A 183 -5.00 31.70 -26.68
N ARG A 184 -4.91 30.80 -25.70
CA ARG A 184 -3.73 29.95 -25.51
C ARG A 184 -3.89 28.58 -26.16
N PRO A 185 -2.80 27.96 -26.65
CA PRO A 185 -2.86 26.63 -27.27
C PRO A 185 -3.55 25.58 -26.41
N GLY A 186 -3.31 25.58 -25.09
CA GLY A 186 -3.95 24.65 -24.16
C GLY A 186 -5.47 24.83 -24.05
N ARG A 187 -5.95 26.08 -24.07
CA ARG A 187 -7.40 26.39 -23.98
C ARG A 187 -8.12 25.98 -25.27
N VAL A 188 -7.54 26.32 -26.42
CA VAL A 188 -8.08 25.93 -27.74
C VAL A 188 -8.05 24.41 -27.90
N ALA A 189 -6.97 23.74 -27.48
CA ALA A 189 -6.87 22.29 -27.52
C ALA A 189 -7.93 21.61 -26.65
N MET A 190 -8.10 22.08 -25.42
CA MET A 190 -9.09 21.53 -24.49
C MET A 190 -10.50 21.66 -25.06
N PHE A 191 -10.81 22.78 -25.72
CA PHE A 191 -12.11 23.00 -26.35
C PHE A 191 -12.31 22.15 -27.61
N ILE A 192 -11.43 22.22 -28.60
CA ILE A 192 -11.60 21.53 -29.90
C ILE A 192 -11.44 20.01 -29.81
N LEU A 193 -10.64 19.54 -28.86
CA LEU A 193 -10.35 18.11 -28.69
C LEU A 193 -11.17 17.46 -27.55
N SER A 194 -12.15 18.17 -26.98
CA SER A 194 -12.95 17.61 -25.88
C SER A 194 -13.73 16.37 -26.35
N PRO A 195 -13.67 15.24 -25.63
CA PRO A 195 -14.32 13.99 -26.07
C PRO A 195 -15.86 14.07 -26.03
N VAL A 196 -16.42 15.11 -25.43
CA VAL A 196 -17.87 15.24 -25.16
C VAL A 196 -18.68 15.71 -26.37
N HIS A 197 -18.03 16.26 -27.39
CA HIS A 197 -18.62 16.67 -28.67
C HIS A 197 -18.00 15.91 -29.84
N SER A 198 -18.60 16.05 -31.03
CA SER A 198 -18.10 15.48 -32.29
C SER A 198 -17.75 13.99 -32.19
N GLN A 199 -18.62 13.21 -31.55
CA GLN A 199 -18.41 11.77 -31.37
C GLN A 199 -18.27 11.08 -32.73
N GLY A 200 -17.27 10.19 -32.86
CA GLY A 200 -16.95 9.51 -34.11
C GLY A 200 -15.94 10.24 -35.02
N GLN A 201 -15.60 11.50 -34.77
CA GLN A 201 -14.54 12.19 -35.51
C GLN A 201 -13.17 12.00 -34.82
N SER A 202 -12.15 11.70 -35.60
CA SER A 202 -10.77 11.66 -35.11
C SER A 202 -10.30 13.05 -34.66
N ARG A 203 -9.32 13.08 -33.75
CA ARG A 203 -8.69 14.34 -33.30
C ARG A 203 -8.21 15.18 -34.49
N LYS A 204 -7.63 14.53 -35.50
CA LYS A 204 -7.14 15.16 -36.73
C LYS A 204 -8.25 15.78 -37.56
N GLU A 205 -9.39 15.11 -37.70
CA GLU A 205 -10.57 15.64 -38.41
C GLU A 205 -11.16 16.86 -37.73
N ARG A 206 -11.26 16.85 -36.39
CA ARG A 206 -11.75 17.99 -35.60
C ARG A 206 -10.87 19.23 -35.81
N ILE A 207 -9.55 19.06 -35.76
CA ILE A 207 -8.59 20.15 -36.01
C ILE A 207 -8.75 20.69 -37.43
N ARG A 208 -8.83 19.81 -38.45
CA ARG A 208 -9.02 20.24 -39.85
C ARG A 208 -10.36 20.93 -40.08
N ALA A 209 -11.43 20.51 -39.39
CA ALA A 209 -12.73 21.18 -39.46
C ALA A 209 -12.64 22.61 -38.87
N ALA A 210 -11.98 22.75 -37.71
CA ALA A 210 -11.73 24.05 -37.11
C ALA A 210 -10.85 24.95 -38.00
N LEU A 211 -9.76 24.43 -38.55
CA LEU A 211 -8.88 25.17 -39.46
C LEU A 211 -9.62 25.67 -40.71
N ARG A 212 -10.51 24.87 -41.29
CA ARG A 212 -11.33 25.30 -42.44
C ARG A 212 -12.25 26.47 -42.10
N ARG A 213 -12.72 26.55 -40.85
CA ARG A 213 -13.62 27.61 -40.38
C ARG A 213 -12.87 28.90 -40.07
N TRP A 214 -11.70 28.78 -39.43
CA TRP A 214 -10.82 29.89 -39.08
C TRP A 214 -9.84 30.28 -40.20
N HIS A 215 -9.95 29.69 -41.38
CA HIS A 215 -9.06 30.01 -42.51
C HIS A 215 -9.22 31.48 -42.94
N PRO A 216 -8.12 32.21 -43.23
CA PRO A 216 -8.17 33.64 -43.55
C PRO A 216 -9.09 33.99 -44.74
N ASP A 217 -9.21 33.11 -45.74
CA ASP A 217 -10.15 33.32 -46.87
C ASP A 217 -11.63 33.39 -46.42
N ARG A 218 -12.07 32.47 -45.55
CA ARG A 218 -13.46 32.46 -45.06
C ARG A 218 -13.66 33.51 -43.97
N PHE A 219 -12.70 33.61 -43.06
CA PHE A 219 -12.77 34.54 -41.95
C PHE A 219 -12.61 36.00 -42.39
N GLY A 220 -11.90 36.28 -43.48
CA GLY A 220 -11.79 37.62 -44.05
C GLY A 220 -13.13 38.21 -44.47
N ARG A 221 -14.07 37.38 -44.96
CA ARG A 221 -15.46 37.80 -45.24
C ARG A 221 -16.27 38.09 -43.99
N LEU A 222 -15.87 37.53 -42.85
CA LEU A 222 -16.47 37.82 -41.55
C LEU A 222 -15.90 39.11 -40.97
N LEU A 223 -14.58 39.33 -41.10
CA LEU A 223 -13.90 40.54 -40.65
C LEU A 223 -14.46 41.82 -41.27
N SER A 224 -14.95 41.77 -42.52
CA SER A 224 -15.60 42.93 -43.15
C SER A 224 -16.90 43.38 -42.46
N ARG A 225 -17.53 42.49 -41.68
CA ARG A 225 -18.75 42.74 -40.90
C ARG A 225 -18.47 43.12 -39.45
N VAL A 226 -17.23 43.02 -39.00
CA VAL A 226 -16.83 43.38 -37.64
C VAL A 226 -16.74 44.89 -37.51
N GLU A 227 -17.13 45.43 -36.36
CA GLU A 227 -16.97 46.85 -36.06
C GLU A 227 -15.50 47.29 -36.19
N GLU A 228 -15.25 48.47 -36.77
CA GLU A 228 -13.89 48.96 -37.05
C GLU A 228 -12.99 48.97 -35.81
N GLN A 229 -13.55 49.28 -34.64
CA GLN A 229 -12.84 49.31 -33.35
C GLN A 229 -12.31 47.93 -32.93
N ASP A 230 -13.05 46.87 -33.29
CA ASP A 230 -12.75 45.50 -32.89
C ASP A 230 -11.96 44.73 -33.98
N LYS A 231 -11.89 45.23 -35.22
CA LYS A 231 -11.24 44.51 -36.33
C LYS A 231 -9.82 44.07 -36.02
N ALA A 232 -9.00 44.97 -35.48
CA ALA A 232 -7.58 44.70 -35.21
C ALA A 232 -7.41 43.58 -34.17
N ILE A 233 -8.14 43.65 -33.05
CA ILE A 233 -8.07 42.63 -31.99
C ILE A 233 -8.65 41.30 -32.46
N VAL A 234 -9.72 41.32 -33.27
CA VAL A 234 -10.33 40.10 -33.82
C VAL A 234 -9.37 39.41 -34.80
N GLU A 235 -8.71 40.16 -35.68
CA GLU A 235 -7.75 39.62 -36.64
C GLU A 235 -6.55 38.99 -35.93
N GLU A 236 -5.98 39.68 -34.93
CA GLU A 236 -4.91 39.16 -34.09
C GLU A 236 -5.34 37.84 -33.41
N CYS A 237 -6.48 37.86 -32.74
CA CYS A 237 -7.04 36.69 -32.05
C CYS A 237 -7.29 35.50 -32.99
N ALA A 238 -7.83 35.75 -34.19
CA ALA A 238 -8.01 34.71 -35.20
C ALA A 238 -6.67 34.13 -35.66
N GLY A 239 -5.64 34.97 -35.84
CA GLY A 239 -4.27 34.54 -36.11
C GLY A 239 -3.69 33.65 -35.00
N HIS A 240 -3.97 33.97 -33.73
CA HIS A 240 -3.61 33.11 -32.60
C HIS A 240 -4.32 31.75 -32.67
N VAL A 241 -5.62 31.71 -32.95
CA VAL A 241 -6.38 30.44 -33.11
C VAL A 241 -5.77 29.58 -34.21
N ILE A 242 -5.50 30.13 -35.39
CA ILE A 242 -4.92 29.39 -36.52
C ILE A 242 -3.56 28.80 -36.15
N ARG A 243 -2.67 29.60 -35.55
CA ARG A 243 -1.36 29.12 -35.06
C ARG A 243 -1.51 27.98 -34.06
N CYS A 244 -2.45 28.11 -33.11
CA CYS A 244 -2.74 27.05 -32.14
C CYS A 244 -3.21 25.77 -32.85
N LEU A 245 -4.13 25.87 -33.80
CA LEU A 245 -4.66 24.73 -34.54
C LEU A 245 -3.60 24.04 -35.42
N ASN A 246 -2.72 24.80 -36.08
CA ASN A 246 -1.61 24.24 -36.86
C ASN A 246 -0.62 23.48 -35.96
N ASN A 247 -0.21 24.08 -34.84
CA ASN A 247 0.63 23.40 -33.84
C ASN A 247 -0.02 22.12 -33.30
N LEU A 248 -1.35 22.12 -33.12
CA LEU A 248 -2.09 20.93 -32.71
C LEU A 248 -2.12 19.88 -33.82
N LEU A 249 -2.22 20.28 -35.08
CA LEU A 249 -2.22 19.35 -36.21
C LEU A 249 -0.85 18.67 -36.37
N GLU A 250 0.24 19.42 -36.25
CA GLU A 250 1.61 18.92 -36.31
C GLU A 250 1.88 17.87 -35.23
N ARG A 251 1.36 18.09 -34.01
CA ARG A 251 1.43 17.13 -32.89
C ARG A 251 0.59 15.85 -33.08
N GLN A 252 -0.28 15.80 -34.08
CA GLN A 252 -1.13 14.64 -34.39
C GLN A 252 -0.69 13.91 -35.68
N THR A 253 0.42 14.36 -36.29
CA THR A 253 1.10 13.67 -37.40
C THR A 253 2.08 12.64 -36.86
#